data_AF-A0A924S271-F1
#
_entry.id   AF-A0A924S271-F1
#
_cell.length_a   1.000
_cell.length_b   1.000
_cell.length_c   1.000
_cell.angle_alpha   90.00
_cell.angle_beta   90.00
_cell.angle_gamma   90.00
#
_symmetry.space_group_name_H-M   'P 1'
#
loop_
_entity.id
_entity.type
_entity.pdbx_description
1 polymer ?
#
loop_
_entity_poly.entity_id
_entity_poly.type
_entity_poly.pdbx_seq_one_letter_code
_entity_poly.pdbx_strand_id
1 'polypeptide(L)' 'MKLWSVIGNSQMLDGGAMFGNVPRPMWEKWIQPDAGNRIPLACRALLADGLHGKRVLFETGIGAFFEPKMR' A
#
# COMPACT_ATOMS: atom_id res chain seq x y z
N MET A 1 5.10 2.39 -24.84
CA MET A 1 4.85 2.65 -23.42
C MET A 1 5.26 1.43 -22.62
N LYS A 2 5.99 1.61 -21.52
CA LYS A 2 6.38 0.54 -20.59
C LYS A 2 5.92 0.91 -19.19
N LEU A 3 5.47 -0.09 -18.42
CA LEU A 3 4.94 0.08 -17.07
C LEU A 3 5.76 -0.77 -16.09
N TRP A 4 6.11 -0.20 -14.94
CA TRP A 4 6.76 -0.93 -13.84
C TRP A 4 6.00 -0.71 -12.55
N SER A 5 5.80 -1.80 -11.80
CA SER A 5 5.42 -1.70 -10.40
C SER A 5 6.69 -1.50 -9.58
N VAL A 6 6.86 -0.30 -9.02
CA VAL A 6 7.98 0.04 -8.16
C VAL A 6 7.59 -0.26 -6.72
N ILE A 7 8.45 -0.98 -6.01
CA ILE A 7 8.28 -1.23 -4.58
C ILE A 7 8.46 0.10 -3.85
N GLY A 8 7.42 0.54 -3.13
CA GLY A 8 7.49 1.67 -2.22
C GLY A 8 7.56 1.22 -0.77
N ASN A 9 7.24 2.13 0.14
CA ASN A 9 7.11 1.82 1.57
C ASN A 9 5.86 0.97 1.85
N SER A 10 5.76 0.49 3.09
CA SER A 10 4.62 -0.26 3.59
C SER A 10 4.05 0.41 4.84
N GLN A 11 2.78 0.12 5.12
CA GLN A 11 2.11 0.54 6.35
C GLN A 11 1.25 -0.58 6.90
N MET A 12 0.91 -0.48 8.19
CA MET A 12 -0.06 -1.35 8.82
C MET A 12 -1.25 -0.50 9.26
N LEU A 13 -2.44 -0.79 8.73
CA LEU A 13 -3.67 -0.08 9.09
C LEU A 13 -4.70 -1.06 9.64
N ASP A 14 -5.66 -0.57 10.42
CA ASP A 14 -6.76 -1.38 10.93
C ASP A 14 -7.50 -2.09 9.78
N GLY A 15 -7.61 -3.42 9.87
CA GLY A 15 -8.24 -4.23 8.84
C GLY A 15 -9.74 -3.95 8.71
N GLY A 16 -10.43 -3.65 9.82
CA GLY A 16 -11.83 -3.26 9.80
C GLY A 16 -12.06 -1.98 9.00
N ALA A 17 -11.23 -0.97 9.20
CA ALA A 17 -11.27 0.28 8.43
C ALA A 17 -11.03 0.06 6.92
N MET A 18 -10.12 -0.86 6.57
CA MET A 18 -9.81 -1.16 5.16
C MET A 18 -10.86 -2.00 4.44
N PHE A 19 -11.58 -2.86 5.17
CA PHE A 19 -12.64 -3.72 4.62
C PHE A 19 -14.06 -3.19 4.88
N GLY A 20 -14.19 -2.07 5.59
CA GLY A 20 -15.45 -1.40 5.88
C GLY A 20 -16.44 -2.32 6.61
N ASN A 21 -17.64 -2.47 6.05
CA ASN A 21 -18.72 -3.25 6.66
C ASN A 21 -18.55 -4.78 6.49
N VAL A 22 -17.51 -5.24 5.79
CA VAL A 22 -17.28 -6.68 5.60
C VAL A 22 -16.88 -7.32 6.94
N PRO A 23 -17.57 -8.38 7.40
CA PRO A 23 -17.22 -9.04 8.65
C PRO A 23 -15.80 -9.61 8.65
N ARG A 24 -15.10 -9.46 9.78
CA ARG A 24 -13.74 -9.98 9.97
C ARG A 24 -13.55 -11.45 9.55
N PRO A 25 -14.44 -12.39 9.93
CA PRO A 25 -14.30 -13.79 9.51
C PRO A 25 -14.31 -14.01 7.99
N MET A 26 -14.76 -13.05 7.19
CA MET A 26 -14.73 -13.13 5.73
C MET A 26 -13.40 -12.60 5.18
N TRP A 27 -13.00 -11.39 5.55
CA TRP A 27 -11.81 -10.77 4.96
C TRP A 27 -10.49 -11.29 5.54
N GLU A 28 -10.48 -11.80 6.78
CA GLU A 28 -9.23 -12.32 7.39
C GLU A 28 -8.70 -13.55 6.63
N LYS A 29 -9.56 -14.25 5.87
CA LYS A 29 -9.17 -15.35 4.97
C LYS A 29 -8.22 -14.91 3.86
N TRP A 30 -8.25 -13.64 3.46
CA TRP A 30 -7.37 -13.10 2.41
C TRP A 30 -6.11 -12.47 2.98
N ILE A 31 -6.21 -11.87 4.17
CA ILE A 31 -5.10 -11.19 4.81
C ILE A 31 -5.25 -11.30 6.33
N GLN A 32 -4.31 -12.01 6.95
CA GLN A 32 -4.35 -12.24 8.39
C GLN A 32 -3.94 -10.94 9.11
N PRO A 33 -4.79 -10.40 10.01
CA PRO A 33 -4.42 -9.24 10.79
C PRO A 33 -3.47 -9.63 11.94
N ASP A 34 -2.71 -8.65 12.43
CA ASP A 34 -1.92 -8.82 13.65
C ASP A 34 -2.78 -8.79 14.93
N ALA A 35 -2.15 -8.92 16.10
CA ALA A 35 -2.81 -8.86 17.39
C ALA A 35 -3.57 -7.53 17.65
N GLY A 36 -3.17 -6.45 16.96
CA GLY A 36 -3.82 -5.13 17.00
C GLY A 36 -4.87 -4.93 15.90
N ASN A 37 -5.32 -6.01 15.25
CA ASN A 37 -6.28 -5.98 14.13
C ASN A 37 -5.76 -5.26 12.87
N ARG A 38 -4.45 -5.06 12.72
CA ARG A 38 -3.87 -4.35 11.56
C ARG A 38 -3.46 -5.30 10.45
N ILE A 39 -3.62 -4.87 9.20
CA ILE A 39 -3.21 -5.59 8.00
C ILE A 39 -2.06 -4.86 7.30
N PRO A 40 -1.11 -5.58 6.67
CA PRO A 40 -0.04 -4.96 5.89
C PRO A 40 -0.56 -4.43 4.56
N LEU A 41 -0.19 -3.20 4.22
CA LEU A 41 -0.53 -2.55 2.95
C LEU A 41 0.75 -2.12 2.21
N ALA A 42 0.88 -2.59 0.97
CA ALA A 42 1.96 -2.20 0.08
C ALA A 42 1.64 -0.87 -0.60
N CYS A 43 2.50 0.13 -0.44
CA CYS A 43 2.33 1.46 -1.04
C CYS A 43 3.21 1.56 -2.29
N ARG A 44 2.86 0.79 -3.33
CA ARG A 44 3.60 0.72 -4.59
C ARG A 44 3.36 1.97 -5.44
N ALA A 45 4.39 2.37 -6.18
CA ALA A 45 4.25 3.38 -7.23
C ALA A 45 4.17 2.70 -8.60
N LEU A 46 3.47 3.34 -9.54
CA LEU A 46 3.44 2.93 -10.94
C LEU A 46 4.32 3.89 -11.75
N LEU A 47 5.40 3.38 -12.33
CA LEU A 47 6.21 4.14 -13.26
C LEU A 47 5.72 3.85 -14.69
N ALA A 48 5.30 4.89 -15.41
CA ALA A 48 4.99 4.82 -16.83
C ALA A 48 6.06 5.56 -17.64
N ASP A 49 6.75 4.85 -18.54
CA ASP A 49 7.76 5.43 -19.43
C ASP A 49 7.24 5.47 -20.87
N GLY A 50 7.36 6.64 -21.48
CA GLY A 50 6.83 6.95 -22.82
C GLY A 50 5.33 7.24 -22.86
N LEU A 51 4.71 7.63 -21.74
CA LEU A 51 3.32 8.10 -21.71
C LEU A 51 3.27 9.50 -22.33
N HIS A 52 2.76 9.61 -23.57
CA HIS A 52 2.80 10.85 -24.37
C HIS A 52 4.22 11.45 -24.47
N GLY A 53 5.23 10.59 -24.63
CA GLY A 53 6.64 11.01 -24.70
C GLY A 53 7.25 11.42 -23.35
N LYS A 54 6.53 11.23 -22.23
CA LYS A 54 7.00 11.57 -20.88
C LYS A 54 7.21 10.32 -20.03
N ARG A 55 8.02 10.49 -19.00
CA ARG A 55 8.12 9.56 -17.87
C ARG A 55 7.30 10.10 -16.71
N VAL A 56 6.31 9.33 -16.27
CA VAL A 56 5.34 9.74 -15.25
C VAL A 56 5.36 8.72 -14.12
N LEU A 57 5.49 9.21 -12.88
CA LEU A 57 5.38 8.40 -11.67
C LEU A 57 4.02 8.69 -11.03
N PHE A 58 3.19 7.66 -10.89
CA PHE A 58 1.91 7.74 -10.19
C PHE A 58 2.11 7.24 -8.75
N GLU A 59 1.67 8.06 -7.80
CA GLU A 59 1.90 7.89 -6.36
C GLU A 59 3.37 7.88 -5.95
N THR A 60 3.65 8.22 -4.69
CA THR A 60 5.02 8.18 -4.11
C THR A 60 5.05 7.47 -2.76
N GLY A 61 4.10 6.56 -2.57
CA GLY A 61 3.88 5.89 -1.29
C GLY A 61 3.39 6.84 -0.20
N ILE A 62 3.54 6.45 1.06
CA ILE A 62 3.17 7.30 2.21
C ILE A 62 4.31 8.17 2.72
N GLY A 63 5.28 8.52 1.87
CA GLY A 63 6.39 9.38 2.26
C GLY A 63 7.24 8.88 3.45
N ALA A 64 7.95 9.81 4.09
CA ALA A 64 8.87 9.56 5.19
C ALA A 64 8.43 10.35 6.43
N PHE A 65 7.20 10.12 6.89
CA PHE A 65 6.62 10.91 7.99
C PHE A 65 7.10 10.49 9.38
N PHE A 66 7.52 9.23 9.54
CA PHE A 66 8.03 8.71 10.80
C PHE A 66 9.55 8.81 10.86
N GLU A 67 10.08 9.16 12.05
CA GLU A 67 11.51 9.06 12.34
C GLU A 67 12.01 7.64 11.99
N PRO A 68 13.27 7.47 11.55
CA PRO A 68 13.81 6.15 11.18
C PRO A 68 13.64 5.05 12.24
N LYS A 69 13.57 5.43 13.52
CA LYS A 69 13.37 4.53 14.67
C LYS A 69 11.94 3.98 14.76
N MET A 70 11.01 4.62 14.06
CA MET A 70 9.56 4.40 14.07
C MET A 70 9.06 3.82 12.73
N ARG A 71 9.98 3.50 11.80
CA ARG A 71 9.70 2.86 10.51
C ARG A 71 9.66 1.35 10.62
#